data_AF-A0A961ALD4-F1
#
_entry.id   AF-A0A961ALD4-F1
#
_cell.length_a   1.000
_cell.length_b   1.000
_cell.length_c   1.000
_cell.angle_alpha   90.00
_cell.angle_beta   90.00
_cell.angle_gamma   90.00
#
_symmetry.space_group_name_H-M   'P 1'
#
loop_
_entity.id
_entity.type
_entity.pdbx_description
1 polymer ?
#
loop_
_entity_poly.entity_id
_entity_poly.type
_entity_poly.pdbx_seq_one_letter_code
_entity_poly.pdbx_strand_id
1 'polypeptide(L)'
;MKTPPEDHEWMRWMDGEMTPAESAAFEKRLESDPDLRAEVEQARHLTDLLRAEMPADMQVPHADFFNSQIQVRIAQESDSSRRPVAEGGWLRQLFRSVASPWGFAAAAALVALLVVMRPAADSRSADSTWVTSSYTPNPSVTAHTYHSTAAGATVLELDGLPEIPAEKKVAGLRVDHAQQDRGGQVASFHDATGTPLLVMSLDAQGRPHPWSPRSR
;
A
#
# COMPACT_ATOMS: atom_id res chain seq x y z
N MET A 1 2.99 -1.44 26.70
CA MET A 1 1.90 -1.25 25.71
C MET A 1 0.80 -0.47 26.41
N LYS A 2 0.28 0.60 25.80
CA LYS A 2 -0.90 1.29 26.33
C LYS A 2 -2.11 0.45 25.92
N THR A 3 -2.87 -0.07 26.88
CA THR A 3 -4.14 -0.74 26.62
C THR A 3 -5.08 0.29 25.98
N PRO A 4 -5.65 0.01 24.79
CA PRO A 4 -6.69 0.86 24.23
C PRO A 4 -7.91 0.97 25.17
N PRO A 5 -8.80 1.95 24.98
CA PRO A 5 -10.01 2.12 25.78
C PRO A 5 -10.86 0.84 25.80
N GLU A 6 -11.57 0.60 26.91
CA GLU A 6 -12.47 -0.56 27.12
C GLU A 6 -13.54 -0.70 26.03
N ASP A 7 -13.92 0.42 25.39
CA ASP A 7 -14.92 0.54 24.33
C ASP A 7 -14.63 -0.33 23.07
N HIS A 8 -13.40 -0.85 22.93
CA HIS A 8 -12.99 -1.69 21.78
C HIS A 8 -12.71 -3.15 22.15
N GLU A 9 -12.98 -3.58 23.38
CA GLU A 9 -12.65 -4.93 23.84
C GLU A 9 -13.40 -6.03 23.09
N TRP A 10 -14.70 -5.85 22.84
CA TRP A 10 -15.51 -6.85 22.13
C TRP A 10 -15.08 -7.01 20.66
N MET A 11 -14.64 -5.91 20.03
CA MET A 11 -14.13 -5.91 18.66
C MET A 11 -12.82 -6.69 18.57
N ARG A 12 -11.86 -6.40 19.46
CA ARG A 12 -10.59 -7.15 19.55
C ARG A 12 -10.80 -8.64 19.83
N TRP A 13 -11.81 -8.98 20.63
CA TRP A 13 -12.15 -10.37 20.89
C TRP A 13 -12.71 -11.07 19.64
N MET A 14 -13.63 -10.43 18.92
CA MET A 14 -14.18 -10.98 17.67
C MET A 14 -13.13 -11.11 16.56
N ASP A 15 -12.18 -10.18 16.47
CA ASP A 15 -11.10 -10.18 15.49
C ASP A 15 -9.95 -11.14 15.86
N GLY A 16 -9.99 -11.75 17.06
CA GLY A 16 -8.95 -12.67 17.53
C GLY A 16 -7.64 -11.99 17.93
N GLU A 17 -7.65 -10.68 18.16
CA GLU A 17 -6.48 -9.88 18.55
C GLU A 17 -6.16 -9.94 20.06
N MET A 18 -6.95 -10.69 20.82
CA MET A 18 -6.73 -10.93 22.24
C MET A 18 -5.80 -12.13 22.48
N THR A 19 -4.94 -12.01 23.49
CA THR A 19 -4.17 -13.17 23.98
C THR A 19 -5.12 -14.19 24.64
N PRO A 20 -4.73 -15.48 24.75
CA PRO A 20 -5.59 -16.50 25.36
C PRO A 20 -6.04 -16.18 26.80
N ALA A 21 -5.21 -15.47 27.56
CA ALA A 21 -5.54 -15.04 28.92
C ALA A 21 -6.56 -13.89 28.95
N GLU A 22 -6.46 -12.95 28.01
CA GLU A 22 -7.41 -11.84 27.85
C GLU A 22 -8.77 -12.35 27.37
N SER A 23 -8.80 -13.25 26.38
CA SER A 23 -10.04 -13.85 25.87
C SER A 23 -10.79 -14.60 26.96
N ALA A 24 -10.09 -15.39 27.79
CA ALA A 24 -10.72 -16.10 28.91
C ALA A 24 -11.27 -15.18 29.99
N ALA A 25 -10.64 -14.01 30.21
CA ALA A 25 -11.16 -12.99 31.12
C ALA A 25 -12.38 -12.27 30.55
N PHE A 26 -12.38 -12.00 29.24
CA PHE A 26 -13.48 -11.39 28.52
C PHE A 26 -14.71 -12.32 28.46
N GLU A 27 -14.53 -13.60 28.18
CA GLU A 27 -15.62 -14.60 28.17
C GLU A 27 -16.31 -14.71 29.52
N LYS A 28 -15.57 -14.68 30.63
CA LYS A 28 -16.16 -14.63 31.98
C LYS A 28 -17.00 -13.38 32.22
N ARG A 29 -16.57 -12.23 31.68
CA ARG A 29 -17.37 -10.99 31.75
C ARG A 29 -18.63 -11.12 30.90
N LEU A 30 -18.52 -11.69 29.70
CA LEU A 30 -19.65 -11.96 28.81
C LEU A 30 -20.70 -12.90 29.44
N GLU A 31 -20.30 -13.82 30.32
CA GLU A 31 -21.22 -14.65 31.11
C GLU A 31 -21.95 -13.85 32.20
N SER A 32 -21.27 -12.90 32.83
CA SER A 32 -21.82 -12.09 33.93
C SER A 32 -22.60 -10.85 33.50
N ASP A 33 -22.37 -10.34 32.29
CA ASP A 33 -22.89 -9.07 31.79
C ASP A 33 -23.87 -9.29 30.62
N PRO A 34 -25.20 -9.13 30.85
CA PRO A 34 -26.20 -9.31 29.80
C PRO A 34 -26.19 -8.21 28.74
N ASP A 35 -25.75 -6.99 29.07
CA ASP A 35 -25.73 -5.87 28.13
C ASP A 35 -24.58 -6.03 27.13
N LEU A 36 -23.40 -6.43 27.62
CA LEU A 36 -22.25 -6.79 26.78
C LEU A 36 -22.57 -7.97 25.84
N ARG A 37 -23.37 -8.94 26.31
CA ARG A 37 -23.82 -10.06 25.48
C ARG A 37 -24.72 -9.59 24.35
N ALA A 38 -25.66 -8.68 24.64
CA ALA A 38 -26.55 -8.12 23.63
C ALA A 38 -25.76 -7.34 22.55
N GLU A 39 -24.74 -6.59 22.95
CA GLU A 39 -23.86 -5.87 22.01
C GLU A 39 -23.09 -6.82 21.08
N VAL A 40 -22.49 -7.88 21.64
CA VAL A 40 -21.79 -8.92 20.85
C VAL A 40 -22.75 -9.65 19.89
N GLU A 41 -23.96 -9.97 20.33
CA GLU A 41 -24.97 -10.60 19.48
C GLU A 41 -25.42 -9.69 18.32
N GLN A 42 -25.60 -8.39 18.57
CA GLN A 42 -25.91 -7.41 17.53
C GLN A 42 -24.79 -7.29 16.50
N ALA A 43 -23.54 -7.25 16.95
CA ALA A 43 -22.37 -7.17 16.06
C ALA A 43 -22.24 -8.43 15.18
N ARG A 44 -22.49 -9.61 15.75
CA ARG A 44 -22.54 -10.88 14.99
C ARG A 44 -23.66 -10.87 13.96
N HIS A 45 -24.87 -10.47 14.37
CA HIS A 45 -26.01 -10.39 13.47
C HIS A 45 -25.76 -9.42 12.30
N LEU A 46 -25.14 -8.27 12.55
CA LEU A 46 -24.74 -7.34 11.49
C LEU A 46 -23.72 -7.98 10.52
N THR A 47 -22.74 -8.72 11.05
CA THR A 47 -21.73 -9.42 10.25
C THR A 47 -22.35 -10.50 9.36
N ASP A 48 -23.32 -11.25 9.89
CA ASP A 48 -24.05 -12.28 9.15
C ASP A 48 -24.90 -11.67 8.02
N LEU A 49 -25.57 -10.54 8.28
CA LEU A 49 -26.30 -9.80 7.25
C LEU A 49 -25.37 -9.29 6.14
N LEU A 50 -24.24 -8.69 6.50
CA LEU A 50 -23.25 -8.22 5.53
C LEU A 50 -22.71 -9.37 4.69
N ARG A 51 -22.44 -10.53 5.30
CA ARG A 51 -21.98 -11.73 4.61
C ARG A 51 -23.05 -12.30 3.67
N ALA A 52 -24.32 -12.25 4.05
CA ALA A 52 -25.43 -12.72 3.22
C ALA A 52 -25.67 -11.84 1.98
N GLU A 53 -25.49 -10.52 2.13
CA GLU A 53 -25.66 -9.55 1.03
C GLU A 53 -24.41 -9.40 0.16
N MET A 54 -23.25 -9.86 0.61
CA MET A 54 -22.03 -9.86 -0.18
C MET A 54 -21.99 -11.07 -1.14
N PRO A 55 -21.83 -10.86 -2.45
CA PRO A 55 -21.65 -11.98 -3.38
C PRO A 55 -20.37 -12.73 -3.04
N ALA A 56 -20.50 -14.01 -2.67
CA ALA A 56 -19.39 -14.91 -2.31
C ALA A 56 -18.41 -15.15 -3.48
N ASP A 57 -18.85 -14.87 -4.70
CA ASP A 57 -18.10 -15.12 -5.93
C ASP A 57 -17.68 -13.78 -6.57
N MET A 58 -16.88 -13.01 -5.84
CA MET A 58 -16.11 -11.93 -6.43
C MET A 58 -14.72 -12.48 -6.72
N GLN A 59 -14.41 -12.76 -7.98
CA GLN A 59 -13.05 -13.10 -8.39
C GLN A 59 -12.14 -11.95 -7.96
N VAL A 60 -11.27 -12.20 -6.99
CA VAL A 60 -10.27 -11.24 -6.53
C VAL A 60 -9.41 -10.88 -7.74
N PRO A 61 -9.43 -9.62 -8.23
CA PRO A 61 -8.58 -9.23 -9.34
C PRO A 61 -7.12 -9.48 -8.97
N HIS A 62 -6.39 -10.19 -9.84
CA HIS A 62 -4.97 -10.51 -9.64
C HIS A 62 -4.68 -11.41 -8.40
N ALA A 63 -5.50 -12.44 -8.17
CA ALA A 63 -5.27 -13.43 -7.10
C ALA A 63 -3.84 -14.00 -7.10
N ASP A 64 -3.24 -14.24 -8.27
CA ASP A 64 -1.87 -14.73 -8.39
C ASP A 64 -0.82 -13.74 -7.84
N PHE A 65 -1.01 -12.45 -8.08
CA PHE A 65 -0.15 -11.40 -7.54
C PHE A 65 -0.26 -11.34 -6.02
N PHE A 66 -1.48 -11.35 -5.48
CA PHE A 66 -1.73 -11.37 -4.04
C PHE A 66 -1.07 -12.58 -3.36
N ASN A 67 -1.24 -13.76 -3.96
CA ASN A 67 -0.63 -14.99 -3.49
C ASN A 67 0.91 -14.93 -3.53
N SER A 68 1.49 -14.33 -4.57
CA SER A 68 2.94 -14.15 -4.67
C SER A 68 3.49 -13.25 -3.56
N GLN A 69 2.78 -12.16 -3.21
CA GLN A 69 3.19 -11.25 -2.14
C GLN A 69 3.11 -11.92 -0.77
N ILE A 70 2.07 -12.72 -0.51
CA ILE A 70 1.97 -13.51 0.72
C ILE A 70 3.13 -14.50 0.83
N GLN A 71 3.44 -15.23 -0.24
CA GLN A 71 4.56 -16.19 -0.23
C GLN A 71 5.90 -15.50 0.03
N VAL A 72 6.15 -14.36 -0.61
CA VAL A 72 7.36 -13.55 -0.38
C VAL A 72 7.44 -13.09 1.09
N ARG A 73 6.32 -12.63 1.66
CA ARG A 73 6.24 -12.20 3.06
C ARG A 73 6.53 -13.34 4.03
N ILE A 74 5.91 -14.50 3.83
CA ILE A 74 6.12 -15.70 4.66
C ILE A 74 7.58 -16.16 4.59
N ALA A 75 8.19 -16.14 3.39
CA ALA A 75 9.60 -16.50 3.22
C ALA A 75 10.53 -15.56 4.00
N GLN A 76 10.27 -14.24 3.94
CA GLN A 76 11.04 -13.23 4.69
C GLN A 76 10.90 -13.40 6.21
N GLU A 77 9.70 -13.67 6.72
CA GLU A 77 9.46 -13.91 8.15
C GLU A 77 10.12 -15.22 8.62
N SER A 78 10.09 -16.26 7.80
CA SER A 78 10.74 -17.55 8.07
C SER A 78 12.26 -17.43 8.14
N ASP A 79 12.86 -16.62 7.26
CA ASP A 79 14.32 -16.38 7.27
C ASP A 79 14.75 -15.47 8.43
N SER A 80 13.91 -14.51 8.84
CA SER A 80 14.19 -13.67 10.00
C SER A 80 14.14 -14.44 11.34
N SER A 81 13.35 -15.52 11.40
CA SER A 81 13.25 -16.41 12.57
C SER A 81 14.45 -17.36 12.75
N ARG A 82 15.34 -17.45 11.75
CA ARG A 82 16.53 -18.32 11.77
C ARG A 82 17.83 -17.63 12.20
N ARG A 83 17.79 -16.35 12.60
CA ARG A 83 19.00 -15.69 13.13
C ARG A 83 19.28 -16.16 14.56
N PRO A 84 20.42 -16.83 14.82
CA PRO A 84 20.81 -17.14 16.20
C PRO A 84 21.06 -15.83 16.95
N VAL A 85 20.36 -15.66 18.07
CA VAL A 85 20.54 -14.55 19.00
C VAL A 85 21.91 -14.71 19.65
N ALA A 86 22.89 -13.91 19.22
CA ALA A 86 24.18 -13.82 19.90
C ALA A 86 23.97 -13.20 21.30
N GLU A 87 24.44 -13.92 22.33
CA GLU A 87 24.31 -13.59 23.74
C GLU A 87 24.88 -12.20 24.09
N GLY A 88 24.00 -11.25 24.38
CA GLY A 88 23.85 -10.59 25.70
C GLY A 88 25.02 -9.88 26.41
N GLY A 89 26.23 -9.76 25.86
CA GLY A 89 27.39 -9.20 26.61
C GLY A 89 27.63 -7.69 26.45
N TRP A 90 27.49 -7.16 25.24
CA TRP A 90 27.96 -5.80 24.91
C TRP A 90 27.01 -4.67 25.33
N LEU A 91 25.69 -4.93 25.29
CA LEU A 91 24.66 -3.94 25.66
C LEU A 91 24.72 -3.58 27.15
N ARG A 92 24.96 -4.55 28.05
CA ARG A 92 25.12 -4.28 29.49
C ARG A 92 26.36 -3.43 29.79
N GLN A 93 27.41 -3.54 28.98
CA GLN A 93 28.64 -2.75 29.15
C GLN A 93 28.46 -1.30 28.67
N LEU A 94 27.65 -1.08 27.63
CA LEU A 94 27.28 0.26 27.14
C LEU A 94 26.41 1.03 28.13
N PHE A 95 25.44 0.39 28.80
CA PHE A 95 24.61 1.10 29.77
C PHE A 95 25.34 1.48 31.06
N ARG A 96 26.45 0.80 31.41
CA ARG A 96 27.26 1.15 32.59
C ARG A 96 28.16 2.37 32.35
N SER A 97 28.56 2.66 31.11
CA SER A 97 29.39 3.82 30.77
C SER A 97 28.62 5.13 30.59
N VAL A 98 27.29 5.06 30.38
CA VAL A 98 26.41 6.25 30.29
C VAL A 98 26.04 6.82 31.67
N ALA A 99 26.23 6.07 32.75
CA ALA A 99 25.99 6.55 34.12
C ALA A 99 27.07 7.51 34.66
N SER A 100 28.14 7.77 33.90
CA SER A 100 29.13 8.80 34.20
C SER A 100 28.67 10.16 33.66
N PRO A 101 28.85 11.28 34.38
CA PRO A 101 28.44 12.61 33.91
C PRO A 101 29.09 13.04 32.59
N TRP A 102 30.18 12.39 32.17
CA TRP A 102 30.81 12.60 30.85
C TRP A 102 30.26 11.69 29.74
N GLY A 103 29.50 10.65 30.08
CA GLY A 103 28.87 9.74 29.12
C GLY A 103 27.78 10.43 28.30
N PHE A 104 27.06 11.40 28.90
CA PHE A 104 26.07 12.21 28.19
C PHE A 104 26.70 13.11 27.13
N ALA A 105 27.88 13.69 27.38
CA ALA A 105 28.59 14.52 26.39
C ALA A 105 29.09 13.67 25.21
N ALA A 106 29.63 12.48 25.49
CA ALA A 106 30.06 11.55 24.45
C ALA A 106 28.87 11.02 23.62
N ALA A 107 27.74 10.71 24.27
CA ALA A 107 26.51 10.30 23.59
C ALA A 107 25.93 11.42 22.72
N ALA A 108 25.91 12.67 23.23
CA ALA A 108 25.46 13.82 22.46
C ALA A 108 26.35 14.09 21.24
N ALA A 109 27.68 13.96 21.39
CA ALA A 109 28.62 14.08 20.28
C ALA A 109 28.45 12.96 19.25
N LEU A 110 28.20 11.72 19.70
CA LEU A 110 27.91 10.57 18.81
C LEU A 110 26.57 10.74 18.07
N VAL A 111 25.54 11.24 18.74
CA VAL A 111 24.24 11.55 18.11
C VAL A 111 24.40 12.70 17.12
N ALA A 112 25.13 13.75 17.47
CA ALA A 112 25.41 14.86 16.56
C ALA A 112 26.21 14.39 15.34
N LEU A 113 27.23 13.55 15.54
CA LEU A 113 27.99 12.94 14.46
C LEU A 113 27.12 12.03 13.59
N LEU A 114 26.23 11.22 14.17
CA LEU A 114 25.28 10.39 13.43
C LEU A 114 24.27 11.22 12.64
N VAL A 115 23.84 12.39 13.16
CA VAL A 115 22.95 13.31 12.46
C VAL A 115 23.67 14.01 11.31
N VAL A 116 24.92 14.43 11.50
CA VAL A 116 25.74 15.08 10.46
C VAL A 116 26.26 14.10 9.41
N MET A 117 26.56 12.86 9.80
CA MET A 117 26.96 11.77 8.91
C MET A 117 25.77 10.95 8.40
N ARG A 118 24.52 11.36 8.66
CA ARG A 118 23.41 10.82 7.86
C ARG A 118 23.77 11.18 6.42
N PRO A 119 23.96 10.20 5.50
CA PRO A 119 23.92 10.55 4.10
C PRO A 119 22.61 11.31 3.94
N ALA A 120 22.66 12.50 3.34
CA ALA A 120 21.46 13.23 2.98
C ALA A 120 20.56 12.16 2.36
N ALA A 121 19.50 11.78 3.08
CA ALA A 121 18.56 10.81 2.57
C ALA A 121 18.04 11.54 1.35
N ASP A 122 18.54 11.09 0.18
CA ASP A 122 18.22 11.66 -1.11
C ASP A 122 16.72 11.87 -1.04
N SER A 123 16.30 13.13 -1.07
CA SER A 123 14.90 13.52 -1.02
C SER A 123 14.23 13.18 -2.34
N ARG A 124 14.61 12.05 -2.96
CA ARG A 124 13.95 11.37 -4.07
C ARG A 124 12.81 10.52 -3.48
N SER A 125 11.85 11.18 -2.84
CA SER A 125 10.53 10.61 -2.56
C SER A 125 9.45 11.27 -3.42
N ALA A 126 9.83 11.72 -4.62
CA ALA A 126 8.91 12.16 -5.67
C ALA A 126 8.94 11.28 -6.94
N ASP A 127 9.91 10.36 -7.08
CA ASP A 127 10.16 9.65 -8.34
C ASP A 127 9.55 8.23 -8.41
N SER A 128 8.89 7.75 -7.35
CA SER A 128 8.23 6.45 -7.39
C SER A 128 6.81 6.57 -7.96
N THR A 129 6.70 6.71 -9.28
CA THR A 129 5.43 6.55 -9.99
C THR A 129 4.99 5.09 -9.88
N TRP A 130 3.91 4.83 -9.14
CA TRP A 130 3.30 3.51 -9.06
C TRP A 130 2.11 3.45 -10.04
N VAL A 131 2.04 2.39 -10.84
CA VAL A 131 0.93 2.19 -11.78
C VAL A 131 -0.11 1.30 -11.13
N THR A 132 -1.26 1.89 -10.82
CA THR A 132 -2.40 1.20 -10.16
C THR A 132 -3.12 0.24 -11.10
N SER A 133 -3.26 0.61 -12.37
CA SER A 133 -3.98 -0.16 -13.36
C SER A 133 -3.53 0.18 -14.77
N SER A 134 -3.62 -0.80 -15.67
CA SER A 134 -3.39 -0.65 -17.10
C SER A 134 -4.59 -1.19 -17.86
N TYR A 135 -4.97 -0.52 -18.94
CA TYR A 135 -6.08 -0.93 -19.80
C TYR A 135 -5.59 -1.07 -21.24
N THR A 136 -5.83 -2.23 -21.85
CA THR A 136 -5.63 -2.47 -23.28
C THR A 136 -7.00 -2.75 -23.93
N PRO A 137 -7.44 -1.95 -24.93
CA PRO A 137 -8.72 -2.19 -25.60
C PRO A 137 -8.75 -3.50 -26.39
N ASN A 138 -7.59 -3.93 -26.89
CA ASN A 138 -7.44 -5.16 -27.65
C ASN A 138 -6.95 -6.29 -26.73
N PRO A 139 -7.71 -7.40 -26.57
CA PRO A 139 -7.34 -8.50 -25.69
C PRO A 139 -6.07 -9.25 -26.15
N SER A 140 -5.65 -9.09 -27.41
CA SER A 140 -4.39 -9.64 -27.91
C SER A 140 -3.17 -8.81 -27.52
N VAL A 141 -3.36 -7.63 -26.92
CA VAL A 141 -2.28 -6.73 -26.49
C VAL A 141 -2.12 -6.79 -24.98
N THR A 142 -0.91 -7.10 -24.52
CA THR A 142 -0.57 -7.12 -23.09
C THR A 142 0.31 -5.93 -22.75
N ALA A 143 0.03 -5.26 -21.63
CA ALA A 143 0.82 -4.15 -21.14
C ALA A 143 1.61 -4.57 -19.90
N HIS A 144 2.92 -4.43 -19.94
CA HIS A 144 3.83 -4.67 -18.83
C HIS A 144 4.42 -3.35 -18.37
N THR A 145 4.46 -3.11 -17.06
CA THR A 145 5.07 -1.90 -16.50
C THR A 145 6.14 -2.28 -15.50
N TYR A 146 7.31 -1.67 -15.64
CA TYR A 146 8.40 -1.82 -14.67
C TYR A 146 9.22 -0.54 -14.58
N HIS A 147 9.94 -0.39 -13.47
CA HIS A 147 10.87 0.72 -13.28
C HIS A 147 12.25 0.34 -13.80
N SER A 148 12.78 1.09 -14.76
CA SER A 148 14.14 0.92 -15.29
C SER A 148 15.09 1.90 -14.61
N THR A 149 16.02 1.38 -13.80
CA THR A 149 17.06 2.20 -13.16
C THR A 149 18.06 2.79 -14.16
N ALA A 150 18.32 2.08 -15.26
CA ALA A 150 19.21 2.54 -16.32
C ALA A 150 18.63 3.73 -17.09
N ALA A 151 17.30 3.75 -17.30
CA ALA A 151 16.60 4.86 -17.94
C ALA A 151 16.15 5.94 -16.94
N GLY A 152 16.20 5.65 -15.64
CA GLY A 152 15.64 6.51 -14.60
C GLY A 152 14.15 6.79 -14.80
N ALA A 153 13.40 5.81 -15.30
CA ALA A 153 12.01 5.99 -15.73
C ALA A 153 11.17 4.72 -15.58
N THR A 154 9.86 4.91 -15.45
CA THR A 154 8.86 3.84 -15.60
C THR A 154 8.68 3.51 -17.08
N VAL A 155 8.92 2.26 -17.44
CA VAL A 155 8.78 1.73 -18.79
C VAL A 155 7.45 1.02 -18.92
N LEU A 156 6.71 1.33 -19.98
CA LEU A 156 5.51 0.62 -20.43
C LEU A 156 5.88 -0.18 -21.68
N GLU A 157 5.88 -1.51 -21.57
CA GLU A 157 6.12 -2.45 -22.65
C GLU A 157 4.78 -3.02 -23.14
N LEU A 158 4.59 -3.05 -24.45
CA LEU A 158 3.34 -3.49 -25.08
C LEU A 158 3.63 -4.67 -26.00
N ASP A 159 3.13 -5.84 -25.63
CA ASP A 159 3.25 -7.09 -26.41
C ASP A 159 2.00 -7.34 -27.24
N GLY A 160 2.16 -7.92 -28.43
CA GLY A 160 1.04 -8.29 -29.30
C GLY A 160 0.48 -7.15 -30.17
N LEU A 161 1.19 -6.02 -30.26
CA LEU A 161 0.90 -5.00 -31.26
C LEU A 161 1.34 -5.45 -32.66
N PRO A 162 0.56 -5.13 -33.71
CA PRO A 162 1.01 -5.34 -35.08
C PRO A 162 2.23 -4.48 -35.37
N GLU A 163 3.11 -4.98 -36.24
CA GLU A 163 4.30 -4.25 -36.67
C GLU A 163 3.90 -2.87 -37.24
N ILE A 164 4.59 -1.82 -36.79
CA ILE A 164 4.39 -0.48 -37.31
C ILE A 164 5.12 -0.40 -38.65
N PRO A 165 4.42 -0.15 -39.78
CA PRO A 165 5.06 -0.05 -41.09
C PRO A 165 6.13 1.05 -41.09
N ALA A 166 7.26 0.80 -41.76
CA ALA A 166 8.42 1.70 -41.76
C ALA A 166 8.10 3.11 -42.31
N GLU A 167 7.08 3.22 -43.16
CA GLU A 167 6.58 4.47 -43.71
C GLU A 167 5.75 5.30 -42.72
N LYS A 168 5.28 4.71 -41.60
CA LYS A 168 4.51 5.42 -40.59
C LYS A 168 5.43 6.14 -39.61
N LYS A 169 5.35 7.47 -39.61
CA LYS A 169 5.99 8.29 -38.58
C LYS A 169 5.26 8.14 -37.25
N VAL A 170 5.98 7.76 -36.22
CA VAL A 170 5.49 7.78 -34.84
C VAL A 170 5.77 9.17 -34.26
N ALA A 171 4.74 9.83 -33.76
CA ALA A 171 4.85 11.11 -33.05
C ALA A 171 4.39 10.91 -31.61
N GLY A 172 5.22 11.36 -30.66
CA GLY A 172 4.86 11.39 -29.24
C GLY A 172 4.17 12.69 -28.86
N LEU A 173 3.26 12.62 -27.89
CA LEU A 173 2.72 13.80 -27.22
C LEU A 173 3.60 14.12 -26.00
N ARG A 174 4.11 15.35 -25.93
CA ARG A 174 4.79 15.84 -24.72
C ARG A 174 3.75 16.42 -23.78
N VAL A 175 3.52 15.73 -22.68
CA VAL A 175 2.64 16.19 -21.59
C VAL A 175 3.50 16.81 -20.51
N ASP A 176 3.17 18.04 -20.09
CA ASP A 176 3.86 18.70 -18.97
C ASP A 176 3.11 18.49 -17.65
N HIS A 177 1.77 18.49 -17.67
CA HIS A 177 0.98 18.14 -16.50
C HIS A 177 -0.36 17.51 -16.87
N ALA A 178 -0.95 16.80 -15.92
CA ALA A 178 -2.30 16.26 -16.00
C ALA A 178 -3.15 16.81 -14.86
N GLN A 179 -4.42 17.11 -15.15
CA GLN A 179 -5.41 17.51 -14.17
C GLN A 179 -6.55 16.49 -14.18
N GLN A 180 -6.95 16.05 -12.99
CA GLN A 180 -8.08 15.15 -12.83
C GLN A 180 -9.24 15.89 -12.17
N ASP A 181 -10.46 15.62 -12.60
CA ASP A 181 -11.65 16.09 -11.90
C ASP A 181 -11.73 15.48 -10.48
N ARG A 182 -12.41 16.16 -9.56
CA ARG A 182 -12.67 15.71 -8.19
C ARG A 182 -13.34 14.33 -8.12
N GLY A 183 -14.14 13.97 -9.13
CA GLY A 183 -14.77 12.66 -9.23
C GLY A 183 -13.87 11.57 -9.82
N GLY A 184 -12.66 11.90 -10.26
CA GLY A 184 -11.73 10.96 -10.88
C GLY A 184 -12.11 10.47 -12.28
N GLN A 185 -13.29 10.85 -12.79
CA GLN A 185 -13.86 10.32 -14.03
C GLN A 185 -13.30 10.95 -15.30
N VAL A 186 -12.68 12.12 -15.19
CA VAL A 186 -12.12 12.85 -16.33
C VAL A 186 -10.71 13.29 -15.99
N ALA A 187 -9.78 13.05 -16.92
CA ALA A 187 -8.40 13.51 -16.86
C ALA A 187 -8.06 14.31 -18.12
N SER A 188 -7.56 15.54 -17.94
CA SER A 188 -7.05 16.38 -19.02
C SER A 188 -5.54 16.48 -18.95
N PHE A 189 -4.89 16.36 -20.09
CA PHE A 189 -3.43 16.40 -20.25
C PHE A 189 -3.07 17.67 -20.99
N HIS A 190 -2.11 18.43 -20.48
CA HIS A 190 -1.78 19.77 -20.96
C HIS A 190 -0.31 19.87 -21.37
N ASP A 191 -0.05 20.75 -22.34
CA ASP A 191 1.31 21.15 -22.70
C ASP A 191 1.88 22.18 -21.70
N ALA A 192 3.12 22.61 -21.94
CA ALA A 192 3.80 23.64 -21.14
C ALA A 192 3.07 25.00 -21.11
N THR A 193 2.20 25.29 -22.08
CA THR A 193 1.41 26.54 -22.15
C THR A 193 0.07 26.44 -21.44
N GLY A 194 -0.31 25.25 -20.97
CA GLY A 194 -1.61 24.97 -20.38
C GLY A 194 -2.69 24.59 -21.40
N THR A 195 -2.36 24.45 -22.67
CA THR A 195 -3.32 24.05 -23.71
C THR A 195 -3.64 22.56 -23.56
N PRO A 196 -4.93 22.14 -23.51
CA PRO A 196 -5.29 20.74 -23.42
C PRO A 196 -4.91 19.99 -24.70
N LEU A 197 -4.07 18.96 -24.56
CA LEU A 197 -3.63 18.06 -25.63
C LEU A 197 -4.58 16.87 -25.81
N LEU A 198 -5.05 16.33 -24.69
CA LEU A 198 -5.90 15.14 -24.65
C LEU A 198 -6.81 15.22 -23.44
N VAL A 199 -8.07 14.80 -23.61
CA VAL A 199 -9.00 14.61 -22.51
C VAL A 199 -9.47 13.15 -22.56
N MET A 200 -9.29 12.45 -21.45
CA MET A 200 -9.74 11.08 -21.25
C MET A 200 -10.90 11.10 -20.26
N SER A 201 -11.92 10.28 -20.51
CA SER A 201 -12.98 10.01 -19.54
C SER A 201 -13.19 8.53 -19.34
N LEU A 202 -13.71 8.15 -18.18
CA LEU A 202 -14.09 6.77 -17.87
C LEU A 202 -15.55 6.53 -18.28
N ASP A 203 -15.84 5.39 -18.88
CA ASP A 203 -17.22 4.94 -19.13
C ASP A 203 -17.87 4.36 -17.86
N ALA A 204 -19.12 3.88 -17.98
CA ALA A 204 -19.85 3.26 -16.88
C ALA A 204 -19.18 1.97 -16.33
N GLN A 205 -18.27 1.38 -17.09
CA GLN A 205 -17.48 0.21 -16.73
C GLN A 205 -16.07 0.60 -16.25
N GLY A 206 -15.78 1.89 -16.08
CA GLY A 206 -14.49 2.40 -15.64
C GLY A 206 -13.39 2.34 -16.70
N ARG A 207 -13.73 2.15 -17.99
CA ARG A 207 -12.76 2.04 -19.08
C ARG A 207 -12.44 3.42 -19.65
N PRO A 208 -11.16 3.76 -19.86
CA PRO A 208 -10.78 5.04 -20.41
C PRO A 208 -11.11 5.11 -21.91
N HIS A 209 -11.72 6.22 -22.32
CA HIS A 209 -11.96 6.54 -23.71
C HIS A 209 -11.66 8.03 -23.99
N PRO A 210 -11.25 8.39 -25.22
CA PRO A 210 -11.11 9.79 -25.61
C PRO A 210 -12.44 10.50 -25.45
N TRP A 211 -12.40 11.65 -24.79
CA TRP A 211 -13.57 12.50 -24.69
C TRP A 211 -13.88 13.05 -26.08
N SER A 212 -15.06 12.71 -26.60
CA SER A 212 -15.60 13.32 -27.81
C SER A 212 -16.77 14.22 -27.44
N PRO A 213 -16.82 15.48 -27.92
CA PRO A 213 -18.03 16.27 -27.79
C PRO A 213 -19.13 15.54 -28.56
N ARG A 214 -20.17 15.09 -27.87
CA ARG A 214 -21.35 14.50 -28.52
C ARG A 214 -21.85 15.50 -29.57
N SER A 215 -21.77 15.13 -30.84
CA SER A 215 -22.50 15.84 -31.89
C SER A 215 -23.98 15.75 -31.52
N ARG A 216 -24.60 16.89 -31.24
CA ARG A 216 -26.06 16.99 -31.12
C ARG A 216 -26.70 16.72 -32.47
#